data_AF-A0AAE3GZI7-F1
#
_entry.id   AF-A0AAE3GZI7-F1
#
_cell.length_a   1.000
_cell.length_b   1.000
_cell.length_c   1.000
_cell.angle_alpha   90.00
_cell.angle_beta   90.00
_cell.angle_gamma   90.00
#
_symmetry.space_group_name_H-M   'P 1'
#
loop_
_entity.id
_entity.type
_entity.pdbx_description
1 polymer ?
#
loop_
_entity_poly.entity_id
_entity_poly.type
_entity_poly.pdbx_seq_one_letter_code
_entity_poly.pdbx_strand_id
1 'polypeptide(L)'
;MSNKEINFNKVNLLADSKSILDHLSIDPSTIKYIKPRWKRTQYRAIVNWLTKYQAYENASNLEKVKGLSEAFYTFCNVEEWTKAVRIVAYRL
;
A
#
# COMPACT_ATOMS: atom_id res chain seq x y z
N MET A 1 31.43 23.38 -4.56
CA MET A 1 30.39 22.37 -4.85
C MET A 1 30.07 21.66 -3.55
N SER A 2 28.93 21.96 -2.92
CA SER A 2 28.55 21.34 -1.64
C SER A 2 28.02 19.95 -1.93
N ASN A 3 28.73 18.92 -1.45
CA ASN A 3 28.22 17.55 -1.42
C ASN A 3 26.98 17.55 -0.51
N LYS A 4 25.79 17.53 -1.11
CA LYS A 4 24.58 17.18 -0.36
C LYS A 4 24.72 15.72 0.01
N GLU A 5 24.90 15.45 1.30
CA GLU A 5 24.75 14.11 1.86
C GLU A 5 23.38 13.59 1.44
N ILE A 6 23.37 12.55 0.62
CA ILE A 6 22.14 11.88 0.18
C ILE A 6 21.63 11.14 1.41
N ASN A 7 20.55 11.64 2.00
CA ASN A 7 19.94 11.02 3.17
C ASN A 7 19.22 9.73 2.74
N PHE A 8 19.70 8.57 3.20
CA PHE A 8 19.20 7.23 2.84
C PHE A 8 18.01 6.77 3.68
N ASN A 9 17.33 7.68 4.36
CA ASN A 9 16.19 7.32 5.20
C ASN A 9 15.04 6.77 4.35
N LYS A 10 14.29 5.83 4.92
CA LYS A 10 13.07 5.33 4.29
C LYS A 10 11.92 6.23 4.70
N VAL A 11 11.20 6.76 3.72
CA VAL A 11 10.01 7.58 3.96
C VAL A 11 8.77 6.76 3.63
N ASN A 12 7.86 6.71 4.59
CA ASN A 12 6.51 6.24 4.34
C ASN A 12 5.67 7.44 3.85
N LEU A 13 5.46 7.55 2.54
CA LEU A 13 4.59 8.61 2.01
C LEU A 13 3.09 8.33 2.26
N LEU A 14 2.72 7.13 2.70
CA LEU A 14 1.37 6.89 3.19
C LEU A 14 1.28 7.61 4.53
N ALA A 15 0.57 8.74 4.58
CA ALA A 15 0.09 9.29 5.83
C ALA A 15 -0.52 8.14 6.62
N ASP A 16 0.15 7.78 7.72
CA ASP A 16 -0.06 6.62 8.60
C ASP A 16 -0.65 5.37 7.89
N SER A 17 0.12 4.30 7.75
CA SER A 17 -0.39 3.05 7.16
C SER A 17 -1.65 2.51 7.89
N LYS A 18 -1.87 2.92 9.15
CA LYS A 18 -3.14 2.71 9.85
C LYS A 18 -4.30 3.51 9.23
N SER A 19 -4.10 4.78 8.93
CA SER A 19 -5.09 5.67 8.27
C SER A 19 -5.58 5.09 6.94
N ILE A 20 -4.69 4.53 6.11
CA ILE A 20 -5.13 3.95 4.83
C ILE A 20 -5.87 2.62 4.99
N LEU A 21 -5.49 1.76 5.94
CA LEU A 21 -6.21 0.52 6.21
C LEU A 21 -7.62 0.80 6.76
N ASP A 22 -7.73 1.78 7.65
CA ASP A 22 -9.02 2.24 8.20
C ASP A 22 -9.90 2.82 7.09
N HIS A 23 -9.35 3.65 6.19
CA HIS A 23 -10.05 4.20 5.02
C HIS A 23 -10.59 3.09 4.09
N LEU A 24 -9.83 2.00 3.94
CA LEU A 24 -10.22 0.83 3.13
C LEU A 24 -11.11 -0.16 3.90
N SER A 25 -11.37 0.10 5.18
CA SER A 25 -12.11 -0.78 6.10
C SER A 25 -11.50 -2.19 6.16
N ILE A 26 -10.17 -2.27 6.24
CA ILE A 26 -9.41 -3.52 6.31
C ILE A 26 -8.84 -3.67 7.71
N ASP A 27 -9.33 -4.68 8.44
CA ASP A 27 -8.69 -5.14 9.68
C ASP A 27 -7.76 -6.33 9.37
N PRO A 28 -6.43 -6.18 9.50
CA PRO A 28 -5.48 -7.28 9.32
C PRO A 28 -5.77 -8.53 10.16
N SER A 29 -6.37 -8.37 11.34
CA SER A 29 -6.71 -9.46 12.26
C SER A 29 -7.78 -10.40 11.68
N THR A 30 -8.65 -9.87 10.80
CA THR A 30 -9.78 -10.61 10.20
C THR A 30 -9.41 -11.33 8.91
N ILE A 31 -8.31 -10.96 8.25
CA ILE A 31 -7.90 -11.53 6.95
C ILE A 31 -7.77 -13.06 7.01
N LYS A 32 -7.39 -13.62 8.16
CA LYS A 32 -7.26 -15.08 8.35
C LYS A 32 -8.55 -15.86 8.04
N TYR A 33 -9.70 -15.20 8.19
CA TYR A 33 -11.03 -15.77 7.97
C TYR A 33 -11.51 -15.66 6.51
N ILE A 34 -10.84 -14.89 5.66
CA ILE A 34 -11.22 -14.75 4.25
C ILE A 34 -11.15 -16.11 3.55
N LYS A 35 -12.23 -16.42 2.82
CA LYS A 35 -12.34 -17.54 1.89
C LYS A 35 -12.71 -16.99 0.51
N PRO A 36 -12.31 -17.66 -0.58
CA PRO A 36 -11.41 -18.82 -0.65
C PRO A 36 -9.95 -18.47 -0.34
N ARG A 37 -9.07 -19.50 -0.22
CA ARG A 37 -7.65 -19.32 0.16
C ARG A 37 -6.91 -18.37 -0.77
N TRP A 38 -7.21 -18.36 -2.07
CA TRP A 38 -6.57 -17.47 -3.03
C TRP A 38 -6.88 -16.00 -2.73
N LYS A 39 -8.15 -15.65 -2.44
CA LYS A 39 -8.56 -14.28 -2.09
C LYS A 39 -7.88 -13.82 -0.80
N ARG A 40 -7.73 -14.72 0.18
CA ARG A 40 -6.97 -14.44 1.41
C ARG A 40 -5.50 -14.13 1.14
N THR A 41 -4.84 -14.83 0.22
CA THR A 41 -3.45 -14.53 -0.17
C THR A 41 -3.34 -13.13 -0.76
N GLN A 42 -4.29 -12.73 -1.60
CA GLN A 42 -4.33 -11.39 -2.18
C GLN A 42 -4.53 -10.30 -1.12
N TYR A 43 -5.46 -10.49 -0.17
CA TYR A 43 -5.64 -9.55 0.95
C TYR A 43 -4.39 -9.43 1.85
N ARG A 44 -3.64 -10.52 2.06
CA ARG A 44 -2.34 -10.46 2.75
C ARG A 44 -1.31 -9.65 1.96
N ALA A 45 -1.27 -9.80 0.63
CA ALA A 45 -0.38 -9.02 -0.22
C ALA A 45 -0.71 -7.52 -0.14
N ILE A 46 -2.00 -7.15 -0.20
CA ILE A 46 -2.47 -5.77 -0.02
C ILE A 46 -1.95 -5.19 1.30
N VAL A 47 -2.18 -5.86 2.44
CA VAL A 47 -1.70 -5.36 3.73
C VAL A 47 -0.19 -5.22 3.76
N ASN A 48 0.55 -6.20 3.23
CA ASN A 48 2.01 -6.09 3.17
C ASN A 48 2.48 -4.90 2.34
N TRP A 49 1.86 -4.65 1.17
CA TRP A 49 2.18 -3.50 0.34
C TRP A 49 1.87 -2.17 1.03
N LEU A 50 0.77 -2.10 1.78
CA LEU A 50 0.35 -0.87 2.47
C LEU A 50 1.10 -0.59 3.77
N THR A 51 1.64 -1.62 4.42
CA THR A 51 2.22 -1.48 5.77
C THR A 51 3.71 -1.72 5.86
N LYS A 52 4.29 -2.53 4.95
CA LYS A 52 5.71 -2.94 5.01
C LYS A 52 6.56 -2.32 3.92
N TYR A 53 5.98 -2.01 2.77
CA TYR A 53 6.73 -1.36 1.71
C TYR A 53 7.05 0.09 2.10
N GLN A 54 8.32 0.46 1.97
CA GLN A 54 8.81 1.80 2.20
C GLN A 54 9.80 2.15 1.09
N ALA A 55 9.62 3.31 0.48
CA ALA A 55 10.55 3.84 -0.50
C ALA A 55 11.62 4.70 0.20
N TYR A 56 12.78 4.86 -0.43
CA TYR A 56 13.79 5.81 0.04
C TYR A 56 13.34 7.26 -0.19
N GLU A 57 13.84 8.22 0.60
CA GLU A 57 13.43 9.64 0.46
C GLU A 57 13.71 10.18 -0.94
N ASN A 58 14.83 9.76 -1.54
CA ASN A 58 15.30 10.15 -2.86
C ASN A 58 14.73 9.28 -4.00
N ALA A 59 13.87 8.30 -3.70
CA ALA A 59 13.28 7.45 -4.71
C ALA A 59 12.38 8.27 -5.66
N SER A 60 12.21 7.77 -6.87
CA SER A 60 11.32 8.37 -7.87
C SER A 60 9.87 8.43 -7.36
N ASN A 61 9.06 9.34 -7.90
CA ASN A 61 7.63 9.42 -7.54
C ASN A 61 6.91 8.09 -7.77
N LEU A 62 7.31 7.33 -8.80
CA LEU A 62 6.73 6.02 -9.10
C LEU A 62 7.05 5.00 -8.00
N GLU A 63 8.31 4.92 -7.55
CA GLU A 63 8.70 4.04 -6.44
C GLU A 63 7.99 4.44 -5.14
N LYS A 64 7.85 5.74 -4.90
CA LYS A 64 7.13 6.30 -3.75
C LYS A 64 5.66 5.92 -3.68
N VAL A 65 5.01 5.62 -4.80
CA VAL A 65 3.61 5.17 -4.87
C VAL A 65 3.47 3.68 -5.14
N LYS A 66 4.57 2.93 -5.29
CA LYS A 66 4.53 1.51 -5.68
C LYS A 66 3.63 0.67 -4.75
N GLY A 67 3.70 0.87 -3.44
CA GLY A 67 2.84 0.17 -2.49
C GLY A 67 1.33 0.37 -2.76
N LEU A 68 0.93 1.57 -3.20
CA LEU A 68 -0.45 1.86 -3.59
C LEU A 68 -0.81 1.19 -4.92
N SER A 69 0.07 1.30 -5.92
CA SER A 69 -0.15 0.73 -7.24
C SER A 69 -0.29 -0.80 -7.20
N GLU A 70 0.54 -1.48 -6.41
CA GLU A 70 0.49 -2.93 -6.23
C GLU A 70 -0.77 -3.35 -5.46
N ALA A 71 -1.17 -2.58 -4.43
CA ALA A 71 -2.42 -2.83 -3.72
C ALA A 71 -3.65 -2.60 -4.63
N PHE A 72 -3.66 -1.55 -5.46
CA PHE A 72 -4.69 -1.30 -6.47
C PHE A 72 -4.81 -2.48 -7.44
N TYR A 73 -3.70 -2.90 -8.06
CA TYR A 73 -3.68 -4.04 -8.98
C TYR A 73 -4.20 -5.31 -8.30
N THR A 74 -3.81 -5.53 -7.04
CA THR A 74 -4.28 -6.67 -6.26
C THR A 74 -5.78 -6.61 -5.98
N PHE A 75 -6.35 -5.43 -5.67
CA PHE A 75 -7.80 -5.28 -5.51
C PHE A 75 -8.56 -5.58 -6.82
N CYS A 76 -8.03 -5.15 -7.96
CA CYS A 76 -8.61 -5.49 -9.26
C CYS A 76 -8.63 -7.01 -9.50
N ASN A 77 -7.54 -7.72 -9.14
CA ASN A 77 -7.46 -9.19 -9.26
C ASN A 77 -8.46 -9.95 -8.37
N VAL A 78 -8.98 -9.33 -7.31
CA VAL A 78 -10.02 -9.92 -6.44
C VAL A 78 -11.39 -9.27 -6.63
N GLU A 79 -11.54 -8.45 -7.67
CA GLU A 79 -12.77 -7.73 -8.03
C GLU A 79 -13.33 -6.83 -6.91
N GLU A 80 -12.45 -6.29 -6.05
CA GLU A 80 -12.81 -5.36 -4.97
C GLU A 80 -12.84 -3.91 -5.49
N TRP A 81 -13.67 -3.66 -6.50
CA TRP A 81 -13.70 -2.41 -7.26
C TRP A 81 -13.85 -1.16 -6.38
N THR A 82 -14.70 -1.21 -5.36
CA THR A 82 -14.88 -0.10 -4.42
C THR A 82 -13.59 0.23 -3.67
N LYS A 83 -12.82 -0.77 -3.24
CA LYS A 83 -11.54 -0.56 -2.55
C LYS A 83 -10.45 -0.11 -3.52
N ALA A 84 -10.47 -0.62 -4.76
CA ALA A 84 -9.59 -0.18 -5.84
C ALA A 84 -9.78 1.32 -6.17
N VAL A 85 -11.01 1.81 -6.22
CA VAL A 85 -11.27 3.24 -6.43
C VAL A 85 -10.83 4.07 -5.21
N ARG A 86 -11.15 3.62 -3.99
CA ARG A 86 -10.78 4.33 -2.75
C ARG A 86 -9.26 4.50 -2.61
N ILE A 87 -8.48 3.47 -2.92
CA ILE A 87 -7.01 3.56 -2.79
C ILE A 87 -6.40 4.56 -3.78
N VAL A 88 -6.95 4.66 -5.00
CA VAL A 88 -6.50 5.64 -6.00
C VAL A 88 -6.90 7.06 -5.57
N ALA A 89 -8.12 7.23 -5.05
CA ALA A 89 -8.63 8.50 -4.55
C ALA A 89 -7.98 8.98 -3.24
N TYR A 90 -7.22 8.13 -2.53
CA TYR A 90 -6.52 8.53 -1.30
C TYR A 90 -5.34 9.48 -1.54
N ARG A 91 -4.81 9.53 -2.78
CA ARG A 91 -3.57 10.23 -3.13
C ARG A 91 -3.64 11.10 -4.39
N LEU A 92 -4.74 11.05 -5.13
CA LEU A 92 -5.08 12.01 -6.18
C LEU A 92 -5.91 13.14 -5.58
#